data_AF-A0A7W8UVX9-F1
#
_entry.id   AF-A0A7W8UVX9-F1
#
_cell.length_a   1.000
_cell.length_b   1.000
_cell.length_c   1.000
_cell.angle_alpha   90.00
_cell.angle_beta   90.00
_cell.angle_gamma   90.00
#
_symmetry.space_group_name_H-M   'P 1'
#
loop_
_entity.id
_entity.type
_entity.pdbx_description
1 polymer ?
#
loop_
_entity_poly.entity_id
_entity_poly.type
_entity_poly.pdbx_seq_one_letter_code
_entity_poly.pdbx_strand_id
1 'polypeptide(L)'
;MKKLSLVALSLVVLAASSSAFAQGKTRAQVYQELIEAQQNGLDYITDASYPDVSPVFARQVEQRKQALAAQAALAASHVANSGAPAVGTH
;
A
#
# COMPACT_ATOMS: atom_id res chain seq x y z
N MET A 1 14.28 24.93 38.43
CA MET A 1 13.57 23.64 38.27
C MET A 1 12.38 23.66 37.29
N LYS A 2 12.08 24.77 36.59
CA LYS A 2 10.91 24.89 35.68
C LYS A 2 11.19 24.46 34.23
N LYS A 3 12.46 24.48 33.80
CA LYS A 3 12.90 24.11 32.44
C LYS A 3 12.86 22.60 32.19
N LEU A 4 13.07 21.82 33.26
CA LEU A 4 13.00 20.35 33.21
C LEU A 4 11.58 19.84 32.97
N SER A 5 10.57 20.57 33.45
CA SER A 5 9.16 20.19 33.29
C SER A 5 8.68 20.34 31.83
N LEU A 6 9.19 21.34 31.10
CA LEU A 6 8.91 21.53 29.68
C LEU A 6 9.56 20.44 28.81
N VAL A 7 10.79 20.04 29.13
CA VAL A 7 11.49 18.96 28.41
C VAL A 7 10.80 17.62 28.64
N ALA A 8 10.40 17.31 29.88
CA ALA A 8 9.66 16.09 30.18
C ALA A 8 8.31 16.02 29.44
N LEU A 9 7.59 17.15 29.35
CA LEU A 9 6.31 17.22 28.62
C LEU A 9 6.50 16.98 27.11
N SER A 10 7.56 17.55 26.51
CA SER A 10 7.86 17.36 25.09
C SER A 10 8.24 15.91 24.74
N LEU A 11 8.92 15.20 25.64
CA LEU A 11 9.26 13.79 25.47
C LEU A 11 8.04 12.87 25.52
N VAL A 12 7.04 13.17 26.35
CA VAL A 12 5.77 12.41 26.42
C VAL A 12 4.95 12.56 25.13
N VAL A 13 4.83 13.78 24.59
CA VAL A 13 4.11 14.02 23.32
C VAL A 13 4.83 13.37 22.14
N LEU A 14 6.17 13.39 22.12
CA LEU A 14 6.96 12.75 21.07
C LEU A 14 6.88 11.22 21.11
N ALA A 15 6.84 10.62 22.30
CA ALA A 15 6.65 9.17 22.47
C ALA A 15 5.24 8.71 22.06
N ALA A 16 4.20 9.54 22.29
CA ALA A 16 2.84 9.26 21.85
C ALA A 16 2.64 9.37 20.33
N SER A 17 3.56 10.03 19.62
CA SER A 17 3.48 10.25 18.17
C SER A 17 4.03 9.07 17.33
N SER A 18 4.65 8.07 17.96
CA SER A 18 5.46 7.04 17.26
C SER A 18 4.73 5.74 16.92
N SER A 19 3.40 5.69 16.97
CA SER A 19 2.67 4.43 16.74
C SER A 19 1.37 4.60 15.96
N ALA A 20 1.48 5.09 14.73
CA ALA A 20 0.53 4.72 13.68
C ALA A 20 0.78 3.24 13.29
N PHE A 21 0.53 2.31 14.22
CA PHE A 21 0.43 0.92 13.85
C PHE A 21 -0.72 0.81 12.87
N ALA A 22 -0.45 0.32 11.66
CA ALA A 22 -1.47 -0.07 10.71
C ALA A 22 -2.24 -1.26 11.29
N GLN A 23 -3.17 -0.97 12.21
CA GLN A 23 -4.04 -1.96 12.79
C GLN A 23 -4.99 -2.39 11.67
N GLY A 24 -4.62 -3.49 11.00
CA GLY A 24 -5.40 -4.04 9.91
C GLY A 24 -6.81 -4.36 10.39
N LYS A 25 -7.81 -3.95 9.62
CA LYS A 25 -9.21 -4.33 9.88
C LYS A 25 -9.34 -5.84 9.78
N THR A 26 -10.11 -6.44 10.68
CA THR A 26 -10.46 -7.86 10.54
C THR A 26 -11.38 -8.03 9.33
N ARG A 27 -11.44 -9.24 8.75
CA ARG A 27 -12.35 -9.51 7.62
C ARG A 27 -13.80 -9.15 7.94
N ALA A 28 -14.25 -9.44 9.17
CA ALA A 28 -15.59 -9.10 9.64
C ALA A 28 -15.85 -7.58 9.65
N GLN A 29 -14.86 -6.79 10.08
CA GLN A 29 -14.98 -5.32 10.07
C GLN A 29 -15.03 -4.77 8.64
N VAL A 30 -14.22 -5.33 7.73
CA VAL A 30 -14.26 -4.94 6.32
C VAL A 30 -15.63 -5.23 5.71
N TYR A 31 -16.23 -6.40 6.00
CA TYR A 31 -17.56 -6.71 5.48
C TYR A 31 -18.63 -5.74 5.98
N GLN A 32 -18.61 -5.40 7.28
CA GLN A 32 -19.55 -4.45 7.85
C GLN A 32 -19.43 -3.07 7.19
N GLU A 33 -18.21 -2.59 6.98
CA GLU A 33 -17.96 -1.33 6.29
C GLU A 33 -18.40 -1.35 4.83
N LEU A 34 -18.21 -2.46 4.11
CA LEU A 34 -18.71 -2.59 2.74
C LEU A 34 -20.24 -2.55 2.68
N ILE A 35 -20.93 -3.17 3.64
CA ILE A 35 -22.40 -3.11 3.74
C ILE A 35 -22.84 -1.66 4.02
N GLU A 36 -22.21 -0.98 4.96
CA GLU A 36 -22.52 0.42 5.29
C GLU A 36 -22.23 1.34 4.10
N ALA A 37 -21.11 1.15 3.41
CA ALA A 37 -20.77 1.89 2.20
C ALA A 37 -21.83 1.69 1.11
N GLN A 38 -22.28 0.46 0.91
CA GLN A 38 -23.34 0.14 -0.05
C GLN A 38 -24.68 0.79 0.34
N GLN A 39 -25.08 0.72 1.62
CA GLN A 39 -26.30 1.37 2.12
C GLN A 39 -26.26 2.89 1.97
N ASN A 40 -25.08 3.48 2.13
CA ASN A 40 -24.86 4.92 1.92
C ASN A 40 -24.70 5.32 0.44
N GLY A 41 -24.77 4.36 -0.49
CA GLY A 41 -24.57 4.62 -1.92
C GLY A 41 -23.14 5.05 -2.27
N LEU A 42 -22.16 4.70 -1.45
CA LEU A 42 -20.74 5.00 -1.67
C LEU A 42 -20.06 4.00 -2.62
N ASP A 43 -20.79 3.00 -3.10
CA ASP A 43 -20.34 2.13 -4.18
C ASP A 43 -20.58 2.84 -5.53
N TYR A 44 -19.65 3.74 -5.90
CA TYR A 44 -19.70 4.54 -7.13
C TYR A 44 -19.34 3.75 -8.40
N ILE A 45 -19.62 2.45 -8.42
CA ILE A 45 -19.44 1.59 -9.59
C ILE A 45 -20.79 1.49 -10.30
N THR A 46 -20.88 2.05 -11.50
CA THR A 46 -22.08 1.96 -12.35
C THR A 46 -21.74 1.24 -13.65
N ASP A 47 -22.73 0.81 -14.42
CA ASP A 47 -22.50 0.20 -15.74
C ASP A 47 -21.69 1.10 -16.69
N ALA A 48 -21.71 2.42 -16.48
CA ALA A 48 -20.87 3.38 -17.22
C ALA A 48 -19.39 3.36 -16.79
N SER A 49 -19.10 2.87 -15.59
CA SER A 49 -17.74 2.59 -15.12
C SER A 49 -17.16 1.35 -15.81
N TYR A 50 -18.00 0.57 -16.49
CA TYR A 50 -17.59 -0.61 -17.25
C TYR A 50 -17.65 -0.35 -18.77
N PRO A 51 -16.73 -0.92 -19.55
CA PRO A 51 -15.50 -1.59 -19.10
C PRO A 51 -14.51 -0.62 -18.47
N ASP A 52 -13.72 -1.12 -17.50
CA ASP A 52 -12.63 -0.37 -16.83
C ASP A 52 -11.68 0.31 -17.83
N VAL A 53 -11.56 -0.28 -19.02
CA VAL A 53 -10.83 0.25 -20.16
C VAL A 53 -11.76 0.28 -21.36
N SER A 54 -11.84 1.42 -22.03
CA SER A 54 -12.55 1.49 -23.31
C SER A 54 -11.97 0.45 -24.28
N PRO A 55 -12.81 -0.31 -25.01
CA PRO A 55 -12.36 -1.39 -25.89
C PRO A 55 -11.30 -0.97 -26.90
N VAL A 56 -11.31 0.29 -27.34
CA VAL A 56 -10.32 0.87 -28.27
C VAL A 56 -8.90 0.82 -27.69
N PHE A 57 -8.75 0.93 -26.37
CA PHE A 57 -7.45 0.94 -25.69
C PHE A 57 -7.08 -0.41 -25.07
N ALA A 58 -7.93 -1.43 -25.16
CA ALA A 58 -7.72 -2.72 -24.49
C ALA A 58 -6.33 -3.32 -24.82
N ARG A 59 -5.95 -3.32 -26.10
CA ARG A 59 -4.65 -3.83 -26.58
C ARG A 59 -3.46 -3.04 -26.02
N GLN A 60 -3.58 -1.72 -25.95
CA GLN A 60 -2.50 -0.85 -25.46
C GLN A 60 -2.31 -1.03 -23.96
N VAL A 61 -3.40 -1.14 -23.20
CA VAL A 61 -3.34 -1.38 -21.75
C VAL A 61 -2.74 -2.75 -21.45
N GLU A 62 -3.13 -3.78 -22.20
CA GLU A 62 -2.57 -5.12 -22.05
C GLU A 62 -1.06 -5.14 -22.29
N GLN A 63 -0.59 -4.52 -23.39
CA GLN A 63 0.85 -4.39 -23.67
C GLN A 63 1.61 -3.64 -22.55
N ARG A 64 1.04 -2.55 -22.03
CA ARG A 64 1.65 -1.82 -20.90
C ARG A 64 1.71 -2.68 -19.64
N LYS A 65 0.65 -3.42 -19.32
CA LYS A 65 0.63 -4.33 -18.16
C LYS A 65 1.71 -5.40 -18.29
N GLN A 66 1.89 -5.98 -19.47
CA GLN A 66 2.96 -6.96 -19.74
C GLN A 66 4.35 -6.33 -19.57
N ALA A 67 4.57 -5.13 -20.10
CA ALA A 67 5.85 -4.42 -19.95
C ALA A 67 6.16 -4.07 -18.48
N LEU A 68 5.15 -3.68 -17.69
CA LEU A 68 5.30 -3.43 -16.26
C LEU A 68 5.60 -4.71 -15.48
N ALA A 69 4.93 -5.81 -15.81
CA ALA A 69 5.19 -7.11 -15.19
C ALA A 69 6.63 -7.60 -15.47
N ALA A 70 7.11 -7.43 -16.71
CA ALA A 70 8.49 -7.75 -17.06
C ALA A 70 9.50 -6.89 -16.28
N GLN A 71 9.26 -5.58 -16.16
CA GLN A 71 10.11 -4.68 -15.35
C GLN A 71 10.11 -5.07 -13.87
N ALA A 72 8.95 -5.42 -13.31
CA ALA A 72 8.85 -5.88 -11.93
C ALA A 72 9.62 -7.21 -11.72
N ALA A 73 9.53 -8.14 -12.67
CA ALA A 73 10.29 -9.39 -12.63
C ALA A 73 11.81 -9.16 -12.67
N LEU A 74 12.28 -8.27 -13.55
CA LEU A 74 13.69 -7.89 -13.63
C LEU A 74 14.17 -7.22 -12.33
N ALA A 75 13.38 -6.28 -11.78
CA ALA A 75 13.70 -5.64 -10.51
C ALA A 75 13.80 -6.67 -9.36
N ALA A 76 12.89 -7.64 -9.31
CA ALA A 76 12.94 -8.73 -8.34
C ALA A 76 14.20 -9.60 -8.50
N SER A 77 14.61 -9.91 -9.74
CA SER A 77 15.86 -10.64 -10.01
C SER A 77 17.11 -9.85 -9.59
N HIS A 78 17.14 -8.53 -9.81
CA HIS A 78 18.23 -7.68 -9.35
C HIS A 78 18.33 -7.67 -7.82
N VAL A 79 17.20 -7.57 -7.12
CA VAL A 79 17.16 -7.65 -5.64
C VAL A 79 17.69 -9.00 -5.14
N ALA A 80 17.25 -10.10 -5.75
CA ALA A 80 17.71 -11.44 -5.39
C ALA A 80 19.23 -11.63 -5.62
N ASN A 81 19.78 -11.08 -6.70
CA ASN A 81 21.21 -11.17 -7.01
C ASN A 81 22.08 -10.28 -6.10
N SER A 82 21.56 -9.12 -5.68
CA SER A 82 22.24 -8.23 -4.71
C SER A 82 22.21 -8.71 -3.25
N GLY A 83 21.38 -9.71 -2.94
CA GLY A 83 21.25 -10.31 -1.61
C GLY A 83 22.11 -11.56 -1.38
N ALA A 84 22.83 -12.06 -2.40
CA ALA A 84 23.73 -13.19 -2.22
C ALA A 84 25.03 -12.71 -1.54
N PRO A 85 25.37 -13.18 -0.32
CA PRO A 85 26.66 -12.86 0.27
C PRO A 85 27.76 -13.46 -0.61
N ALA A 86 28.77 -12.66 -0.92
CA ALA A 86 29.99 -13.12 -1.56
C ALA A 86 30.66 -14.17 -0.66
N VAL A 87 30.32 -15.45 -0.88
CA VAL A 87 31.09 -16.57 -0.36
C VAL A 87 32.35 -16.62 -1.21
N GLY A 88 33.45 -16.22 -0.57
CA GLY A 88 34.76 -16.14 -1.19
C GLY A 88 35.24 -17.49 -1.69
N THR A 89 35.93 -17.44 -2.82
CA THR A 89 36.85 -18.49 -3.25
C THR A 89 38.16 -17.81 -3.63
N HIS A 90 39.17 -18.10 -2.81
CA HIS A 90 40.60 -18.29 -3.08
C HIS A 90 41.49 -17.66 -2.01
#